data_AF-A0A7W9CHF1-F1
#
_entry.id   AF-A0A7W9CHF1-F1
#
_cell.length_a   1.000
_cell.length_b   1.000
_cell.length_c   1.000
_cell.angle_alpha   90.00
_cell.angle_beta   90.00
_cell.angle_gamma   90.00
#
_symmetry.space_group_name_H-M   'P 1'
#
loop_
_entity.id
_entity.type
_entity.pdbx_description
1 polymer ?
#
loop_
_entity_poly.entity_id
_entity_poly.type
_entity_poly.pdbx_seq_one_letter_code
_entity_poly.pdbx_strand_id
1 'polypeptide(L)'
;MLAEALNRTTLLIRTELREDVAEPMLVDALAGLTVVISADSSVVETASGRTAVITAALLMARSGHRVWIDCPDASMTEPQPPLAQTRLHDALRRAGADLLPDRTIEIGSPAEPVHFAVVFGKGQASAGTDVLYIGASDWSASLSADSPRDWTAAAQPFGAMAAGALAASEAFKVVMRGLAPFARSRQAYDRMFAAATEAVIDLTPAAARPAPDVGVFDLISGGAIANAALFALLRTPGILGRCRVIDNDESALSNLNRNALLLRSGVGRAKVEDLARYGHSLEIQPVVERYRESQFLGAVVLLGVDDIPSRWAAQRQRPDWLGVGATAGFAVQISSHDATTPCVGCLHPVAGDTDGPIPTVAFVSFWAGLLLAVRLLFRQEDRILVGDQTWFSPLRPEGWSYANMGLSAHADCPVGCDVLNCGVPTEPLTALSSGPGLKSTTHGSVGRHG
;
A
#
# COMPACT_ATOMS: atom_id res chain seq x y z
N MET A 1 13.04 -19.71 -12.01
CA MET A 1 11.82 -18.91 -12.25
C MET A 1 11.34 -18.20 -10.99
N LEU A 2 11.09 -18.88 -9.86
CA LEU A 2 10.65 -18.21 -8.62
C LEU A 2 11.64 -17.15 -8.11
N ALA A 3 12.95 -17.45 -8.09
CA ALA A 3 13.99 -16.50 -7.69
C ALA A 3 13.97 -15.21 -8.52
N GLU A 4 13.80 -15.33 -9.84
CA GLU A 4 13.68 -14.19 -10.75
C GLU A 4 12.41 -13.36 -10.46
N ALA A 5 11.29 -14.03 -10.19
CA ALA A 5 10.04 -13.36 -9.85
C ALA A 5 10.13 -12.58 -8.53
N LEU A 6 10.89 -13.10 -7.55
CA LEU A 6 11.11 -12.48 -6.24
C LEU A 6 12.34 -11.55 -6.19
N ASN A 7 13.01 -11.32 -7.31
CA ASN A 7 14.31 -10.65 -7.36
C ASN A 7 14.33 -9.27 -6.67
N ARG A 8 13.31 -8.43 -6.87
CA ARG A 8 13.30 -7.10 -6.21
C ARG A 8 13.11 -7.19 -4.70
N THR A 9 12.38 -8.21 -4.23
CA THR A 9 12.20 -8.48 -2.80
C THR A 9 13.51 -8.98 -2.19
N THR A 10 14.20 -9.92 -2.83
CA THR A 10 15.48 -10.45 -2.31
C THR A 10 16.59 -9.41 -2.33
N LEU A 11 16.62 -8.52 -3.34
CA LEU A 11 17.49 -7.35 -3.35
C LEU A 11 17.24 -6.43 -2.15
N LEU A 12 15.97 -6.22 -1.77
CA LEU A 12 15.62 -5.36 -0.64
C LEU A 12 16.02 -6.03 0.68
N ILE A 13 15.75 -7.32 0.85
CA ILE A 13 16.18 -8.07 2.04
C ILE A 13 17.71 -7.99 2.21
N ARG A 14 18.47 -8.07 1.11
CA ARG A 14 19.94 -8.03 1.12
C ARG A 14 20.51 -6.71 1.66
N THR A 15 19.76 -5.61 1.65
CA THR A 15 20.25 -4.33 2.23
C THR A 15 20.43 -4.43 3.75
N GLU A 16 19.71 -5.35 4.40
CA GLU A 16 19.68 -5.51 5.85
C GLU A 16 20.61 -6.63 6.36
N LEU A 17 21.11 -7.48 5.46
CA LEU A 17 21.86 -8.70 5.78
C LEU A 17 23.31 -8.64 5.32
N ARG A 18 24.18 -9.39 5.99
CA ARG A 18 25.60 -9.53 5.63
C ARG A 18 25.73 -10.02 4.17
N GLU A 19 26.83 -9.64 3.52
CA GLU A 19 27.05 -9.91 2.08
C GLU A 19 27.23 -11.40 1.76
N ASP A 20 27.55 -12.23 2.76
CA ASP A 20 27.75 -13.68 2.63
C ASP A 20 26.45 -14.49 2.56
N VAL A 21 25.28 -13.86 2.72
CA VAL A 21 23.99 -14.55 2.64
C VAL A 21 23.63 -14.85 1.18
N ALA A 22 23.62 -16.14 0.85
CA ALA A 22 23.31 -16.61 -0.49
C ALA A 22 21.84 -16.34 -0.88
N GLU A 23 21.61 -16.02 -2.15
CA GLU A 23 20.25 -15.76 -2.67
C GLU A 23 19.26 -16.91 -2.48
N PRO A 24 19.63 -18.19 -2.67
CA PRO A 24 18.70 -19.30 -2.43
C PRO A 24 18.14 -19.30 -1.00
N MET A 25 18.95 -18.93 0.00
CA MET A 25 18.46 -18.85 1.39
C MET A 25 17.38 -17.78 1.56
N LEU A 26 17.46 -16.66 0.85
CA LEU A 26 16.45 -15.60 0.92
C LEU A 26 15.14 -16.05 0.26
N VAL A 27 15.24 -16.73 -0.88
CA VAL A 27 14.09 -17.30 -1.58
C VAL A 27 13.42 -18.37 -0.71
N ASP A 28 14.21 -19.26 -0.11
CA ASP A 28 13.71 -20.32 0.77
C ASP A 28 13.06 -19.76 2.02
N ALA A 29 13.62 -18.70 2.62
CA ALA A 29 13.03 -18.03 3.77
C ALA A 29 11.65 -17.42 3.45
N LEU A 30 11.52 -16.76 2.30
CA LEU A 30 10.25 -16.21 1.83
C LEU A 30 9.21 -17.31 1.53
N ALA A 31 9.67 -18.37 0.86
CA ALA A 31 8.87 -19.50 0.42
C ALA A 31 8.47 -20.48 1.54
N GLY A 32 9.22 -20.49 2.63
CA GLY A 32 9.02 -21.37 3.78
C GLY A 32 7.92 -20.89 4.73
N LEU A 33 7.54 -19.61 4.65
CA LEU A 33 6.47 -19.08 5.49
C LEU A 33 5.10 -19.59 5.01
N THR A 34 4.42 -20.30 5.90
CA THR A 34 3.01 -20.68 5.75
C THR A 34 2.12 -19.71 6.54
N VAL A 35 1.21 -19.05 5.82
CA VAL A 35 0.24 -18.09 6.37
C VAL A 35 -1.18 -18.61 6.17
N VAL A 36 -2.01 -18.51 7.20
CA VAL A 36 -3.46 -18.70 7.08
C VAL A 36 -4.18 -17.36 7.25
N ILE A 37 -5.09 -17.07 6.33
CA ILE A 37 -5.97 -15.90 6.37
C ILE A 37 -7.37 -16.38 6.73
N SER A 38 -7.87 -15.91 7.86
CA SER A 38 -9.19 -16.25 8.38
C SER A 38 -10.06 -15.00 8.50
N ALA A 39 -11.35 -15.20 8.26
CA ALA A 39 -12.38 -14.18 8.40
C ALA A 39 -13.72 -14.87 8.64
N ASP A 40 -14.55 -14.31 9.53
CA ASP A 40 -15.90 -14.82 9.73
C ASP A 40 -16.85 -14.42 8.57
N SER A 41 -18.03 -15.04 8.51
CA SER A 41 -19.02 -14.72 7.47
C SER A 41 -19.39 -13.23 7.49
N SER A 42 -19.48 -12.61 8.65
CA SER A 42 -19.89 -11.20 8.77
C SER A 42 -18.90 -10.24 8.12
N VAL A 43 -17.62 -10.60 8.08
CA VAL A 43 -16.60 -9.89 7.32
C VAL A 43 -16.72 -10.20 5.83
N VAL A 44 -16.65 -11.47 5.43
CA VAL A 44 -16.51 -11.87 4.01
C VAL A 44 -17.79 -11.61 3.20
N GLU A 45 -18.95 -11.51 3.84
CA GLU A 45 -20.20 -11.11 3.19
C GLU A 45 -20.18 -9.63 2.75
N THR A 46 -19.33 -8.78 3.33
CA THR A 46 -19.14 -7.39 2.89
C THR A 46 -18.19 -7.30 1.69
N ALA A 47 -18.41 -6.31 0.80
CA ALA A 47 -17.50 -6.04 -0.33
C ALA A 47 -16.10 -5.65 0.17
N SER A 48 -16.02 -4.84 1.23
CA SER A 48 -14.76 -4.48 1.88
C SER A 48 -14.05 -5.70 2.47
N GLY A 49 -14.75 -6.62 3.14
CA GLY A 49 -14.14 -7.83 3.70
C GLY A 49 -13.53 -8.75 2.64
N ARG A 50 -14.24 -8.98 1.52
CA ARG A 50 -13.66 -9.69 0.36
C ARG A 50 -12.41 -8.98 -0.15
N THR A 51 -12.46 -7.66 -0.28
CA THR A 51 -11.33 -6.84 -0.73
C THR A 51 -10.11 -7.01 0.19
N ALA A 52 -10.30 -7.03 1.51
CA ALA A 52 -9.22 -7.21 2.46
C ALA A 52 -8.55 -8.59 2.36
N VAL A 53 -9.36 -9.66 2.30
CA VAL A 53 -8.87 -11.03 2.11
C VAL A 53 -8.09 -11.14 0.80
N ILE A 54 -8.63 -10.60 -0.31
CA ILE A 54 -7.97 -10.60 -1.62
C ILE A 54 -6.66 -9.83 -1.56
N THR A 55 -6.66 -8.64 -0.95
CA THR A 55 -5.47 -7.79 -0.84
C THR A 55 -4.37 -8.50 -0.06
N ALA A 56 -4.68 -9.03 1.14
CA ALA A 56 -3.73 -9.77 1.95
C ALA A 56 -3.18 -11.00 1.21
N ALA A 57 -4.07 -11.81 0.63
CA ALA A 57 -3.69 -13.05 -0.04
C ALA A 57 -2.76 -12.78 -1.23
N LEU A 58 -3.10 -11.80 -2.08
CA LEU A 58 -2.27 -11.45 -3.23
C LEU A 58 -0.92 -10.85 -2.79
N LEU A 59 -0.89 -9.93 -1.82
CA LEU A 59 0.37 -9.32 -1.37
C LEU A 59 1.30 -10.35 -0.72
N MET A 60 0.77 -11.24 0.13
CA MET A 60 1.56 -12.31 0.76
C MET A 60 2.05 -13.34 -0.26
N ALA A 61 1.20 -13.74 -1.19
CA ALA A 61 1.60 -14.67 -2.24
C ALA A 61 2.67 -14.03 -3.16
N ARG A 62 2.56 -12.73 -3.47
CA ARG A 62 3.60 -11.97 -4.22
C ARG A 62 4.93 -11.87 -3.47
N SER A 63 4.91 -11.92 -2.14
CA SER A 63 6.13 -12.03 -1.32
C SER A 63 6.72 -13.45 -1.32
N GLY A 64 6.05 -14.44 -1.92
CA GLY A 64 6.53 -15.83 -2.03
C GLY A 64 5.95 -16.78 -0.99
N HIS A 65 5.12 -16.29 -0.06
CA HIS A 65 4.58 -17.10 1.04
C HIS A 65 3.60 -18.18 0.55
N ARG A 66 3.47 -19.27 1.32
CA ARG A 66 2.40 -20.26 1.15
C ARG A 66 1.13 -19.74 1.82
N VAL A 67 0.12 -19.37 1.04
CA VAL A 67 -1.09 -18.71 1.54
C VAL A 67 -2.26 -19.68 1.54
N TRP A 68 -2.93 -19.78 2.68
CA TRP A 68 -4.17 -20.51 2.89
C TRP A 68 -5.33 -19.56 3.20
N ILE A 69 -6.51 -19.83 2.66
CA ILE A 69 -7.73 -19.07 2.90
C ILE A 69 -8.70 -19.94 3.70
N ASP A 70 -8.84 -19.62 4.98
CA ASP A 70 -9.70 -20.31 5.94
C ASP A 70 -10.88 -19.40 6.33
N CYS A 71 -11.75 -19.15 5.37
CA CYS A 71 -12.97 -18.37 5.55
C CYS A 71 -14.11 -18.91 4.67
N PRO A 72 -15.38 -18.60 4.96
CA PRO A 72 -16.50 -18.98 4.13
C PRO A 72 -16.36 -18.49 2.68
N ASP A 73 -16.79 -19.28 1.71
CA ASP A 73 -16.81 -18.85 0.31
C ASP A 73 -17.96 -17.85 0.08
N ALA A 74 -17.67 -16.75 -0.61
CA ALA A 74 -18.61 -15.69 -0.88
C ALA A 74 -18.72 -15.38 -2.37
N SER A 75 -19.91 -14.90 -2.77
CA SER A 75 -20.11 -14.40 -4.12
C SER A 75 -19.40 -13.05 -4.28
N MET A 76 -18.74 -12.87 -5.43
CA MET A 76 -18.13 -11.62 -5.84
C MET A 76 -19.06 -10.96 -6.87
N THR A 77 -19.86 -10.01 -6.39
CA THR A 77 -20.81 -9.24 -7.22
C THR A 77 -20.18 -7.99 -7.81
N GLU A 78 -19.13 -7.46 -7.17
CA GLU A 78 -18.38 -6.30 -7.62
C GLU A 78 -17.08 -6.70 -8.34
N PRO A 79 -16.57 -5.87 -9.27
CA PRO A 79 -15.24 -6.08 -9.86
C PRO A 79 -14.13 -6.15 -8.80
N GLN A 80 -13.25 -7.13 -8.93
CA GLN A 80 -12.11 -7.36 -8.02
C GLN A 80 -10.80 -7.63 -8.79
N PRO A 81 -10.39 -6.80 -9.77
CA PRO A 81 -9.27 -7.11 -10.65
C PRO A 81 -7.95 -7.33 -9.88
N PRO A 82 -7.13 -8.35 -10.18
CA PRO A 82 -7.16 -9.12 -11.42
C PRO A 82 -8.07 -10.36 -11.38
N LEU A 83 -8.89 -10.51 -10.34
CA LEU A 83 -9.80 -11.65 -10.22
C LEU A 83 -10.99 -11.48 -11.18
N ALA A 84 -11.36 -12.57 -11.86
CA ALA A 84 -12.40 -12.60 -12.87
C ALA A 84 -13.49 -13.67 -12.62
N GLN A 85 -13.45 -14.37 -11.47
CA GLN A 85 -14.47 -15.38 -11.12
C GLN A 85 -15.61 -14.76 -10.30
N THR A 86 -16.71 -15.48 -10.13
CA THR A 86 -17.88 -15.03 -9.35
C THR A 86 -17.86 -15.51 -7.90
N ARG A 87 -16.93 -16.40 -7.53
CA ARG A 87 -16.77 -16.96 -6.18
C ARG A 87 -15.36 -16.68 -5.67
N LEU A 88 -15.25 -16.25 -4.41
CA LEU A 88 -14.00 -15.80 -3.80
C LEU A 88 -12.93 -16.90 -3.84
N HIS A 89 -13.26 -18.12 -3.42
CA HIS A 89 -12.31 -19.23 -3.34
C HIS A 89 -11.73 -19.60 -4.71
N ASP A 90 -12.61 -19.76 -5.71
CA ASP A 90 -12.19 -20.09 -7.07
C ASP A 90 -11.36 -18.98 -7.71
N ALA A 91 -11.71 -17.73 -7.43
CA ALA A 91 -10.96 -16.57 -7.90
C ALA A 91 -9.54 -16.55 -7.35
N LEU A 92 -9.38 -16.72 -6.04
CA LEU A 92 -8.08 -16.72 -5.38
C LEU A 92 -7.22 -17.90 -5.80
N ARG A 93 -7.80 -19.11 -5.90
CA ARG A 93 -7.08 -20.30 -6.37
C ARG A 93 -6.54 -20.10 -7.78
N ARG A 94 -7.38 -19.59 -8.69
CA ARG A 94 -6.99 -19.32 -10.08
C ARG A 94 -5.95 -18.21 -10.19
N ALA A 95 -6.12 -17.12 -9.46
CA ALA A 95 -5.14 -16.04 -9.41
C ALA A 95 -3.81 -16.53 -8.85
N GLY A 96 -3.82 -17.28 -7.75
CA GLY A 96 -2.63 -17.88 -7.13
C GLY A 96 -1.86 -18.78 -8.07
N ALA A 97 -2.56 -19.68 -8.79
CA ALA A 97 -1.97 -20.57 -9.79
C ALA A 97 -1.34 -19.82 -11.00
N ASP A 98 -1.76 -18.58 -11.24
CA ASP A 98 -1.22 -17.70 -12.29
C ASP A 98 -0.39 -16.54 -11.71
N LEU A 99 -0.02 -16.55 -10.42
CA LEU A 99 0.67 -15.41 -9.81
C LEU A 99 2.18 -15.57 -9.85
N LEU A 100 2.71 -16.58 -9.14
CA LEU A 100 4.14 -16.90 -9.08
C LEU A 100 4.39 -18.33 -9.56
N PRO A 101 5.57 -18.60 -10.16
CA PRO A 101 5.97 -19.97 -10.50
C PRO A 101 5.93 -20.91 -9.31
N ASP A 102 5.31 -22.07 -9.49
CA ASP A 102 5.26 -23.18 -8.51
C ASP A 102 4.64 -22.80 -7.16
N ARG A 103 3.73 -21.81 -7.18
CA ARG A 103 2.97 -21.37 -6.01
C ARG A 103 1.48 -21.33 -6.33
N THR A 104 0.67 -21.61 -5.32
CA THR A 104 -0.79 -21.59 -5.34
C THR A 104 -1.30 -20.94 -4.06
N ILE A 105 -2.51 -20.40 -4.14
CA ILE A 105 -3.29 -20.02 -2.95
C ILE A 105 -4.21 -21.20 -2.67
N GLU A 106 -4.11 -21.77 -1.49
CA GLU A 106 -4.87 -22.93 -1.05
C GLU A 106 -6.12 -22.52 -0.27
N ILE A 107 -7.14 -23.38 -0.28
CA ILE A 107 -8.43 -23.12 0.38
C ILE A 107 -8.62 -24.12 1.53
N GLY A 108 -9.09 -23.62 2.67
CA GLY A 108 -9.29 -24.37 3.90
C GLY A 108 -8.14 -24.18 4.90
N SER A 109 -8.06 -25.09 5.86
CA SER A 109 -7.01 -25.08 6.88
C SER A 109 -5.83 -25.98 6.45
N PRO A 110 -4.58 -25.54 6.62
CA PRO A 110 -3.41 -26.37 6.35
C PRO A 110 -3.33 -27.55 7.32
N ALA A 111 -2.88 -28.71 6.83
CA ALA A 111 -2.54 -29.86 7.67
C ALA A 111 -1.18 -29.71 8.38
N GLU A 112 -0.32 -28.83 7.85
CA GLU A 112 1.00 -28.53 8.39
C GLU A 112 0.95 -27.40 9.43
N PRO A 113 1.97 -27.26 10.29
CA PRO A 113 2.09 -26.14 11.21
C PRO A 113 2.00 -24.78 10.49
N VAL A 114 1.12 -23.92 10.99
CA VAL A 114 0.99 -22.53 10.55
C VAL A 114 1.99 -21.68 11.31
N HIS A 115 2.77 -20.89 10.57
CA HIS A 115 3.74 -19.98 11.18
C HIS A 115 3.03 -18.69 11.63
N PHE A 116 2.16 -18.16 10.76
CA PHE A 116 1.49 -16.88 10.96
C PHE A 116 0.01 -16.96 10.60
N ALA A 117 -0.86 -16.45 11.46
CA ALA A 117 -2.29 -16.39 11.23
C ALA A 117 -2.79 -14.96 11.25
N VAL A 118 -3.61 -14.63 10.27
CA VAL A 118 -4.26 -13.33 10.13
C VAL A 118 -5.75 -13.52 10.29
N VAL A 119 -6.34 -12.82 11.25
CA VAL A 119 -7.77 -12.90 11.56
C VAL A 119 -8.41 -11.55 11.30
N PHE A 120 -9.26 -11.46 10.29
CA PHE A 120 -10.07 -10.26 10.04
C PHE A 120 -11.34 -10.31 10.90
N GLY A 121 -11.60 -9.23 11.65
CA GLY A 121 -12.78 -9.08 12.50
C GLY A 121 -12.65 -9.78 13.86
N LYS A 122 -13.78 -10.35 14.33
CA LYS A 122 -13.94 -10.92 15.68
C LYS A 122 -13.72 -12.43 15.76
N GLY A 123 -13.29 -13.05 14.66
CA GLY A 123 -12.98 -14.47 14.61
C GLY A 123 -11.88 -14.88 15.61
N GLN A 124 -11.72 -16.18 15.78
CA GLN A 124 -10.57 -16.76 16.48
C GLN A 124 -9.62 -17.35 15.43
N ALA A 125 -8.32 -17.31 15.72
CA ALA A 125 -7.35 -18.00 14.89
C ALA A 125 -7.55 -19.52 14.99
N SER A 126 -7.65 -20.20 13.85
CA SER A 126 -7.77 -21.66 13.80
C SER A 126 -6.44 -22.38 14.07
N ALA A 127 -5.32 -21.71 13.81
CA ALA A 127 -3.96 -22.21 14.01
C ALA A 127 -2.96 -21.04 13.99
N GLY A 128 -1.69 -21.27 14.31
CA GLY A 128 -0.61 -20.29 14.16
C GLY A 128 0.29 -20.15 15.39
N THR A 129 1.60 -19.98 15.19
CA THR A 129 2.52 -19.58 16.27
C THR A 129 2.36 -18.10 16.60
N ASP A 130 2.31 -17.27 15.57
CA ASP A 130 2.04 -15.83 15.66
C ASP A 130 0.63 -15.55 15.13
N VAL A 131 -0.16 -14.76 15.86
CA VAL A 131 -1.53 -14.36 15.46
C VAL A 131 -1.62 -12.85 15.36
N LEU A 132 -2.26 -12.36 14.30
CA LEU A 132 -2.56 -10.95 14.10
C LEU A 132 -4.06 -10.76 13.85
N TYR A 133 -4.69 -9.96 14.69
CA TYR A 133 -6.07 -9.55 14.51
C TYR A 133 -6.13 -8.22 13.77
N ILE A 134 -6.97 -8.15 12.75
CA ILE A 134 -7.11 -7.00 11.87
C ILE A 134 -8.56 -6.52 11.86
N GLY A 135 -8.74 -5.21 12.04
CA GLY A 135 -10.01 -4.52 11.90
C GLY A 135 -9.96 -3.46 10.82
N ALA A 136 -11.12 -3.04 10.34
CA ALA A 136 -11.20 -1.96 9.37
C ALA A 136 -12.52 -1.21 9.48
N SER A 137 -12.47 0.08 9.17
CA SER A 137 -13.61 0.85 8.70
C SER A 137 -13.49 1.08 7.19
N ASP A 138 -14.40 1.82 6.59
CA ASP A 138 -14.32 2.23 5.19
C ASP A 138 -13.00 2.97 4.85
N TRP A 139 -12.40 3.65 5.84
CA TRP A 139 -11.28 4.58 5.67
C TRP A 139 -10.12 4.38 6.65
N SER A 140 -10.22 3.38 7.52
CA SER A 140 -9.16 3.09 8.47
C SER A 140 -8.92 1.60 8.60
N ALA A 141 -7.71 1.25 9.01
CA ALA A 141 -7.31 -0.09 9.34
C ALA A 141 -6.72 -0.12 10.74
N SER A 142 -6.90 -1.21 11.45
CA SER A 142 -6.24 -1.42 12.73
C SER A 142 -5.72 -2.83 12.86
N LEU A 143 -4.67 -2.99 13.65
CA LEU A 143 -4.09 -4.29 13.99
C LEU A 143 -3.95 -4.43 15.51
N SER A 144 -4.02 -5.66 16.00
CA SER A 144 -3.61 -6.03 17.36
C SER A 144 -3.03 -7.44 17.36
N ALA A 145 -1.97 -7.65 18.13
CA ALA A 145 -1.42 -8.99 18.39
C ALA A 145 -2.21 -9.76 19.47
N ASP A 146 -2.97 -9.04 20.31
CA ASP A 146 -3.50 -9.59 21.56
C ASP A 146 -5.01 -9.84 21.53
N SER A 147 -5.76 -9.09 20.71
CA SER A 147 -7.22 -9.11 20.75
C SER A 147 -7.88 -8.90 19.39
N PRO A 148 -9.05 -9.55 19.14
CA PRO A 148 -9.83 -9.30 17.95
C PRO A 148 -10.21 -7.83 17.77
N ARG A 149 -10.34 -7.40 16.51
CA ARG A 149 -10.63 -6.00 16.16
C ARG A 149 -12.02 -5.87 15.55
N ASP A 150 -12.60 -4.69 15.71
CA ASP A 150 -13.88 -4.40 15.09
C ASP A 150 -13.76 -4.31 13.57
N TRP A 151 -14.77 -4.87 12.90
CA TRP A 151 -14.97 -4.72 11.46
C TRP A 151 -16.23 -3.91 11.22
N THR A 152 -16.06 -2.68 10.72
CA THR A 152 -17.15 -1.76 10.38
C THR A 152 -17.10 -1.32 8.91
N ALA A 153 -16.09 -1.75 8.16
CA ALA A 153 -15.98 -1.50 6.73
C ALA A 153 -17.06 -2.26 5.96
N ALA A 154 -17.78 -1.56 5.09
CA ALA A 154 -18.85 -2.16 4.32
C ALA A 154 -18.85 -1.72 2.86
N ALA A 155 -18.72 -0.41 2.63
CA ALA A 155 -18.93 0.19 1.31
C ALA A 155 -17.62 0.55 0.63
N GLN A 156 -16.71 1.24 1.34
CA GLN A 156 -15.48 1.71 0.72
C GLN A 156 -14.34 0.69 0.91
N PRO A 157 -13.51 0.48 -0.12
CA PRO A 157 -12.49 -0.57 -0.07
C PRO A 157 -11.20 -0.13 0.63
N PHE A 158 -11.02 1.15 0.94
CA PHE A 158 -9.71 1.70 1.31
C PHE A 158 -9.19 1.22 2.65
N GLY A 159 -10.02 1.27 3.71
CA GLY A 159 -9.63 0.71 5.00
C GLY A 159 -9.41 -0.80 4.94
N ALA A 160 -10.19 -1.52 4.13
CA ALA A 160 -9.98 -2.94 3.87
C ALA A 160 -8.66 -3.25 3.13
N MET A 161 -8.28 -2.45 2.13
CA MET A 161 -7.00 -2.57 1.43
C MET A 161 -5.83 -2.25 2.37
N ALA A 162 -5.94 -1.20 3.19
CA ALA A 162 -4.97 -0.89 4.23
C ALA A 162 -4.82 -2.04 5.23
N ALA A 163 -5.94 -2.63 5.68
CA ALA A 163 -5.95 -3.80 6.56
C ALA A 163 -5.23 -5.00 5.94
N GLY A 164 -5.49 -5.32 4.68
CA GLY A 164 -4.78 -6.38 3.97
C GLY A 164 -3.28 -6.10 3.80
N ALA A 165 -2.91 -4.84 3.57
CA ALA A 165 -1.52 -4.42 3.45
C ALA A 165 -0.77 -4.44 4.79
N LEU A 166 -1.41 -4.08 5.92
CA LEU A 166 -0.84 -4.25 7.27
C LEU A 166 -0.53 -5.71 7.54
N ALA A 167 -1.48 -6.60 7.25
CA ALA A 167 -1.28 -8.04 7.43
C ALA A 167 -0.09 -8.56 6.61
N ALA A 168 0.04 -8.12 5.36
CA ALA A 168 1.16 -8.50 4.49
C ALA A 168 2.52 -7.98 5.01
N SER A 169 2.57 -6.76 5.58
CA SER A 169 3.75 -6.24 6.25
C SER A 169 4.18 -7.12 7.43
N GLU A 170 3.25 -7.51 8.30
CA GLU A 170 3.56 -8.36 9.47
C GLU A 170 4.01 -9.77 9.05
N ALA A 171 3.38 -10.37 8.04
CA ALA A 171 3.81 -11.66 7.49
C ALA A 171 5.26 -11.58 6.98
N PHE A 172 5.62 -10.52 6.26
CA PHE A 172 7.00 -10.30 5.83
C PHE A 172 7.96 -10.16 7.02
N LYS A 173 7.55 -9.47 8.11
CA LYS A 173 8.38 -9.37 9.32
C LYS A 173 8.66 -10.73 9.97
N VAL A 174 7.75 -11.70 9.89
CA VAL A 174 8.01 -13.07 10.37
C VAL A 174 9.21 -13.68 9.66
N VAL A 175 9.28 -13.56 8.32
CA VAL A 175 10.44 -14.02 7.54
C VAL A 175 11.71 -13.29 7.99
N MET A 176 11.64 -11.97 8.10
CA MET A 176 12.79 -11.17 8.48
C MET A 176 13.29 -11.53 9.88
N ARG A 177 12.43 -11.78 10.86
CA ARG A 177 12.85 -12.26 12.19
C ARG A 177 13.63 -13.57 12.12
N GLY A 178 13.27 -14.49 11.22
CA GLY A 178 14.02 -15.72 10.96
C GLY A 178 15.43 -15.48 10.41
N LEU A 179 15.65 -14.36 9.72
CA LEU A 179 16.93 -13.96 9.13
C LEU A 179 17.80 -13.10 10.07
N ALA A 180 17.33 -12.79 11.29
CA ALA A 180 18.06 -11.97 12.27
C ALA A 180 19.49 -12.44 12.60
N PRO A 181 19.85 -13.75 12.59
CA PRO A 181 21.23 -14.20 12.75
C PRO A 181 22.20 -13.66 11.68
N PHE A 182 21.68 -13.23 10.52
CA PHE A 182 22.47 -12.73 9.41
C PHE A 182 22.44 -11.20 9.27
N ALA A 183 21.82 -10.49 10.19
CA ALA A 183 21.67 -9.04 10.14
C ALA A 183 23.03 -8.30 10.20
N ARG A 184 23.18 -7.22 9.41
CA ARG A 184 24.37 -6.34 9.48
C ARG A 184 24.48 -5.63 10.83
N SER A 185 23.34 -5.18 11.35
CA SER A 185 23.23 -4.50 12.64
C SER A 185 22.07 -5.07 13.42
N ARG A 186 22.36 -5.97 14.36
CA ARG A 186 21.33 -6.74 15.08
C ARG A 186 20.32 -5.84 15.81
N GLN A 187 20.79 -4.78 16.48
CA GLN A 187 19.93 -3.88 17.23
C GLN A 187 18.99 -3.05 16.35
N ALA A 188 19.46 -2.58 15.17
CA ALA A 188 18.61 -1.85 14.24
C ALA A 188 17.58 -2.79 13.60
N TYR A 189 18.05 -3.98 13.21
CA TYR A 189 17.25 -5.03 12.60
C TYR A 189 16.10 -5.49 13.50
N ASP A 190 16.39 -5.84 14.75
CA ASP A 190 15.37 -6.30 15.70
C ASP A 190 14.28 -5.22 15.94
N ARG A 191 14.66 -3.94 15.95
CA ARG A 191 13.69 -2.83 16.08
C ARG A 191 12.84 -2.64 14.83
N MET A 192 13.43 -2.76 13.65
CA MET A 192 12.73 -2.58 12.38
C MET A 192 11.71 -3.70 12.12
N PHE A 193 12.08 -4.95 12.45
CA PHE A 193 11.27 -6.14 12.15
C PHE A 193 10.54 -6.74 13.35
N ALA A 194 10.51 -6.04 14.49
CA ALA A 194 9.67 -6.37 15.63
C ALA A 194 8.19 -6.46 15.19
N ALA A 195 7.45 -7.43 15.75
CA ALA A 195 6.01 -7.52 15.55
C ALA A 195 5.32 -6.23 16.06
N ALA A 196 4.34 -5.73 15.32
CA ALA A 196 3.53 -4.62 15.80
C ALA A 196 2.50 -5.15 16.82
N THR A 197 2.39 -4.51 17.97
CA THR A 197 1.45 -4.91 19.03
C THR A 197 0.07 -4.32 18.79
N GLU A 198 0.02 -3.03 18.46
CA GLU A 198 -1.21 -2.30 18.17
C GLU A 198 -0.91 -1.12 17.24
N ALA A 199 -1.76 -0.91 16.23
CA ALA A 199 -1.71 0.28 15.39
C ALA A 199 -3.09 0.61 14.81
N VAL A 200 -3.31 1.88 14.52
CA VAL A 200 -4.46 2.39 13.76
C VAL A 200 -3.94 3.31 12.66
N ILE A 201 -4.36 3.04 11.43
CA ILE A 201 -4.08 3.84 10.25
C ILE A 201 -5.39 4.47 9.81
N ASP A 202 -5.49 5.79 9.93
CA ASP A 202 -6.61 6.56 9.40
C ASP A 202 -6.18 7.21 8.07
N LEU A 203 -6.79 6.79 6.97
CA LEU A 203 -6.46 7.25 5.62
C LEU A 203 -7.08 8.61 5.29
N THR A 204 -8.15 8.98 6.00
CA THR A 204 -8.83 10.26 5.89
C THR A 204 -9.54 10.57 7.20
N PRO A 205 -9.73 11.85 7.55
CA PRO A 205 -10.62 12.22 8.65
C PRO A 205 -12.06 11.73 8.41
N ALA A 206 -12.67 11.18 9.47
CA ALA A 206 -13.87 10.34 9.46
C ALA A 206 -15.16 10.92 8.81
N ALA A 207 -15.17 12.19 8.39
CA ALA A 207 -16.34 12.86 7.82
C ALA A 207 -16.32 12.95 6.28
N ALA A 208 -15.17 12.72 5.63
CA ALA A 208 -15.01 13.02 4.22
C ALA A 208 -15.60 11.91 3.32
N ARG A 209 -16.36 12.31 2.29
CA ARG A 209 -16.95 11.41 1.30
C ARG A 209 -16.55 11.89 -0.09
N PRO A 210 -15.50 11.32 -0.69
CA PRO A 210 -15.01 11.82 -1.96
C PRO A 210 -16.03 11.52 -3.06
N ALA A 211 -16.10 12.39 -4.05
CA ALA A 211 -16.88 12.12 -5.25
C ALA A 211 -16.30 10.91 -5.98
N PRO A 212 -17.14 9.96 -6.44
CA PRO A 212 -16.65 8.80 -7.17
C PRO A 212 -16.20 9.15 -8.60
N ASP A 213 -16.42 10.38 -9.07
CA ASP A 213 -15.91 10.84 -10.37
C ASP A 213 -14.52 11.46 -10.20
N VAL A 214 -13.50 10.75 -10.68
CA VAL A 214 -12.11 11.22 -10.69
C VAL A 214 -11.76 12.04 -11.94
N GLY A 215 -12.71 12.22 -12.87
CA GLY A 215 -12.54 13.01 -14.08
C GLY A 215 -11.52 12.40 -15.04
N VAL A 216 -10.81 13.27 -15.77
CA VAL A 216 -9.72 12.87 -16.67
C VAL A 216 -8.39 13.14 -15.99
N PHE A 217 -7.51 12.14 -15.96
CA PHE A 217 -6.16 12.28 -15.43
C PHE A 217 -5.14 11.45 -16.21
N ASP A 218 -3.87 11.83 -16.09
CA ASP A 218 -2.75 11.07 -16.63
C ASP A 218 -2.02 10.34 -15.52
N LEU A 219 -1.58 9.11 -15.81
CA LEU A 219 -0.77 8.28 -14.94
C LEU A 219 0.53 7.93 -15.66
N ILE A 220 1.64 8.48 -15.19
CA ILE A 220 2.96 8.23 -15.77
C ILE A 220 3.59 7.04 -15.04
N SER A 221 4.01 6.03 -15.81
CA SER A 221 4.39 4.67 -15.39
C SER A 221 3.21 3.70 -15.29
N GLY A 222 3.41 2.48 -15.81
CA GLY A 222 2.61 1.28 -15.58
C GLY A 222 3.27 0.35 -14.54
N GLY A 223 4.18 0.89 -13.72
CA GLY A 223 4.90 0.19 -12.66
C GLY A 223 4.06 -0.14 -11.43
N ALA A 224 4.74 -0.46 -10.32
CA ALA A 224 4.13 -1.03 -9.12
C ALA A 224 3.15 -0.08 -8.41
N ILE A 225 3.53 1.20 -8.29
CA ILE A 225 2.71 2.24 -7.64
C ILE A 225 1.45 2.51 -8.47
N ALA A 226 1.60 2.66 -9.79
CA ALA A 226 0.48 2.81 -10.72
C ALA A 226 -0.48 1.61 -10.69
N ASN A 227 0.07 0.40 -10.68
CA ASN A 227 -0.71 -0.84 -10.52
C ASN A 227 -1.53 -0.82 -9.22
N ALA A 228 -0.92 -0.42 -8.10
CA ALA A 228 -1.59 -0.37 -6.81
C ALA A 228 -2.64 0.76 -6.72
N ALA A 229 -2.37 1.92 -7.33
CA ALA A 229 -3.35 3.00 -7.42
C ALA A 229 -4.59 2.56 -8.23
N LEU A 230 -4.37 1.94 -9.40
CA LEU A 230 -5.46 1.39 -10.21
C LEU A 230 -6.16 0.22 -9.51
N PHE A 231 -5.44 -0.64 -8.77
CA PHE A 231 -6.02 -1.69 -7.95
C PHE A 231 -7.04 -1.13 -6.95
N ALA A 232 -6.72 0.02 -6.34
CA ALA A 232 -7.59 0.71 -5.41
C ALA A 232 -8.78 1.37 -6.10
N LEU A 233 -8.54 2.18 -7.14
CA LEU A 233 -9.58 2.90 -7.85
C LEU A 233 -10.61 1.98 -8.52
N LEU A 234 -10.17 0.89 -9.16
CA LEU A 234 -11.05 -0.05 -9.85
C LEU A 234 -11.95 -0.86 -8.90
N ARG A 235 -11.69 -0.81 -7.59
CA ARG A 235 -12.53 -1.42 -6.55
C ARG A 235 -13.48 -0.44 -5.89
N THR A 236 -13.34 0.85 -6.17
CA THR A 236 -14.18 1.89 -5.58
C THR A 236 -15.59 1.80 -6.19
N PRO A 237 -16.64 1.58 -5.39
CA PRO A 237 -17.99 1.48 -5.92
C PRO A 237 -18.40 2.75 -6.65
N GLY A 238 -18.89 2.58 -7.88
CA GLY A 238 -19.37 3.69 -8.70
C GLY A 238 -18.29 4.62 -9.24
N ILE A 239 -17.00 4.23 -9.18
CA ILE A 239 -15.90 5.02 -9.76
C ILE A 239 -16.17 5.37 -11.22
N LEU A 240 -16.01 6.64 -11.58
CA LEU A 240 -16.13 7.15 -12.95
C LEU A 240 -14.88 7.95 -13.31
N GLY A 241 -14.47 7.87 -14.57
CA GLY A 241 -13.41 8.72 -15.09
C GLY A 241 -12.69 8.09 -16.27
N ARG A 242 -11.63 8.78 -16.72
CA ARG A 242 -10.71 8.31 -17.75
C ARG A 242 -9.27 8.57 -17.34
N CYS A 243 -8.46 7.54 -17.42
CA CYS A 243 -7.03 7.61 -17.16
C CYS A 243 -6.24 7.29 -18.43
N ARG A 244 -5.30 8.15 -18.84
CA ARG A 244 -4.25 7.73 -19.79
C ARG A 244 -3.06 7.20 -19.00
N VAL A 245 -2.62 5.98 -19.31
CA VAL A 245 -1.42 5.39 -18.69
C VAL A 245 -0.29 5.40 -19.70
N ILE A 246 0.82 6.07 -19.37
CA ILE A 246 1.96 6.32 -20.26
C ILE A 246 3.18 5.53 -19.74
N ASP A 247 3.56 4.48 -20.45
CA ASP A 247 4.74 3.65 -20.18
C ASP A 247 5.07 2.81 -21.44
N ASN A 248 6.35 2.62 -21.74
CA ASN A 248 6.82 1.84 -22.90
C ASN A 248 7.43 0.49 -22.53
N ASP A 249 7.45 0.13 -21.25
CA ASP A 249 8.00 -1.13 -20.79
C ASP A 249 7.01 -2.28 -20.97
N GLU A 250 7.58 -3.47 -21.10
CA GLU A 250 6.85 -4.73 -20.98
C GLU A 250 6.89 -5.27 -19.54
N SER A 251 5.88 -6.05 -19.19
CA SER A 251 5.83 -6.78 -17.93
C SER A 251 6.82 -7.95 -17.94
N ALA A 252 7.79 -7.96 -17.03
CA ALA A 252 8.73 -9.05 -16.83
C ALA A 252 8.33 -9.93 -15.62
N LEU A 253 8.92 -11.13 -15.51
CA LEU A 253 8.73 -12.01 -14.35
C LEU A 253 9.05 -11.29 -13.03
N SER A 254 10.13 -10.51 -13.02
CA SER A 254 10.54 -9.74 -11.84
C SER A 254 9.53 -8.67 -11.41
N ASN A 255 8.47 -8.37 -12.19
CA ASN A 255 7.40 -7.47 -11.80
C ASN A 255 6.30 -8.14 -10.96
N LEU A 256 6.22 -9.49 -10.98
CA LEU A 256 5.16 -10.23 -10.31
C LEU A 256 5.17 -10.05 -8.79
N ASN A 257 6.32 -9.75 -8.18
CA ASN A 257 6.40 -9.52 -6.74
C ASN A 257 5.76 -8.20 -6.26
N ARG A 258 5.36 -7.28 -7.14
CA ARG A 258 4.95 -5.92 -6.71
C ARG A 258 3.83 -5.26 -7.51
N ASN A 259 3.63 -5.65 -8.77
CA ASN A 259 2.57 -5.05 -9.59
C ASN A 259 1.22 -5.68 -9.23
N ALA A 260 0.42 -4.98 -8.42
CA ALA A 260 -0.81 -5.51 -7.80
C ALA A 260 -1.83 -6.15 -8.79
N LEU A 261 -1.92 -5.64 -10.03
CA LEU A 261 -2.83 -6.14 -11.06
C LEU A 261 -2.20 -7.15 -12.03
N LEU A 262 -0.87 -7.32 -12.01
CA LEU A 262 -0.17 -8.19 -12.95
C LEU A 262 -0.28 -9.67 -12.51
N LEU A 263 -0.75 -10.52 -13.42
CA LEU A 263 -0.62 -11.98 -13.32
C LEU A 263 0.48 -12.47 -14.27
N ARG A 264 0.97 -13.70 -14.08
CA ARG A 264 2.00 -14.32 -14.89
C ARG A 264 1.59 -14.44 -16.36
N SER A 265 0.33 -14.68 -16.66
CA SER A 265 -0.21 -14.64 -18.02
C SER A 265 -0.12 -13.27 -18.72
N GLY A 266 0.18 -12.20 -17.98
CA GLY A 266 0.46 -10.86 -18.48
C GLY A 266 1.93 -10.58 -18.79
N VAL A 267 2.86 -11.50 -18.45
CA VAL A 267 4.29 -11.33 -18.73
C VAL A 267 4.55 -11.30 -20.24
N GLY A 268 5.41 -10.39 -20.69
CA GLY A 268 5.71 -10.11 -22.10
C GLY A 268 4.73 -9.17 -22.79
N ARG A 269 3.68 -8.70 -22.10
CA ARG A 269 2.78 -7.66 -22.63
C ARG A 269 3.28 -6.28 -22.26
N ALA A 270 2.99 -5.28 -23.10
CA ALA A 270 3.15 -3.89 -22.73
C ALA A 270 2.34 -3.61 -21.45
N LYS A 271 2.97 -3.01 -20.43
CA LYS A 271 2.36 -2.82 -19.11
C LYS A 271 1.03 -2.08 -19.19
N VAL A 272 0.99 -1.02 -20.00
CA VAL A 272 -0.20 -0.17 -20.16
C VAL A 272 -1.35 -0.90 -20.84
N GLU A 273 -1.05 -1.78 -21.80
CA GLU A 273 -2.07 -2.57 -22.49
C GLU A 273 -2.68 -3.63 -21.56
N ASP A 274 -1.86 -4.26 -20.70
CA ASP A 274 -2.37 -5.20 -19.71
C ASP A 274 -3.27 -4.48 -18.68
N LEU A 275 -2.88 -3.29 -18.22
CA LEU A 275 -3.71 -2.46 -17.34
C LEU A 275 -5.05 -2.05 -17.97
N ALA A 276 -5.04 -1.71 -19.26
CA ALA A 276 -6.24 -1.28 -19.99
C ALA A 276 -7.35 -2.34 -19.97
N ARG A 277 -7.01 -3.62 -19.88
CA ARG A 277 -7.98 -4.75 -19.84
C ARG A 277 -8.84 -4.75 -18.59
N TYR A 278 -8.38 -4.10 -17.52
CA TYR A 278 -9.16 -3.96 -16.29
C TYR A 278 -10.03 -2.70 -16.29
N GLY A 279 -9.97 -1.85 -17.32
CA GLY A 279 -10.84 -0.68 -17.43
C GLY A 279 -12.31 -1.09 -17.56
N HIS A 280 -13.19 -0.33 -16.92
CA HIS A 280 -14.65 -0.47 -17.02
C HIS A 280 -15.28 0.91 -16.82
N SER A 281 -15.88 1.18 -15.67
CA SER A 281 -16.44 2.50 -15.35
C SER A 281 -15.36 3.58 -15.23
N LEU A 282 -14.16 3.18 -14.78
CA LEU A 282 -12.93 3.92 -15.00
C LEU A 282 -12.29 3.41 -16.30
N GLU A 283 -12.32 4.24 -17.35
CA GLU A 283 -11.69 3.94 -18.63
C GLU A 283 -10.17 4.07 -18.50
N ILE A 284 -9.42 3.07 -18.95
CA ILE A 284 -7.95 3.09 -18.95
C ILE A 284 -7.48 3.09 -20.40
N GLN A 285 -6.92 4.21 -20.84
CA GLN A 285 -6.36 4.39 -22.17
C GLN A 285 -4.85 4.09 -22.16
N PRO A 286 -4.38 3.05 -22.86
CA PRO A 286 -2.96 2.74 -22.93
C PRO A 286 -2.22 3.71 -23.87
N VAL A 287 -1.04 4.16 -23.46
CA VAL A 287 -0.10 4.91 -24.29
C VAL A 287 1.28 4.24 -24.18
N VAL A 288 1.63 3.44 -25.19
CA VAL A 288 2.88 2.63 -25.23
C VAL A 288 4.07 3.50 -25.65
N GLU A 289 4.36 4.54 -24.86
CA GLU A 289 5.41 5.50 -25.12
C GLU A 289 6.15 5.85 -23.84
N ARG A 290 7.46 6.14 -23.96
CA ARG A 290 8.23 6.66 -22.84
C ARG A 290 7.82 8.10 -22.64
N TYR A 291 7.46 8.46 -21.41
CA TYR A 291 7.16 9.85 -21.11
C TYR A 291 8.35 10.77 -21.43
N ARG A 292 8.07 11.88 -22.12
CA ARG A 292 9.02 12.94 -22.45
C ARG A 292 8.37 14.28 -22.16
N GLU A 293 9.18 15.27 -21.78
CA GLU A 293 8.73 16.64 -21.52
C GLU A 293 8.01 17.28 -22.72
N SER A 294 8.16 16.78 -23.95
CA SER A 294 7.41 17.28 -25.10
C SER A 294 5.97 16.79 -25.19
N GLN A 295 5.57 15.77 -24.42
CA GLN A 295 4.21 15.24 -24.42
C GLN A 295 3.32 16.06 -23.49
N PHE A 296 2.15 16.46 -23.99
CA PHE A 296 1.18 17.21 -23.20
C PHE A 296 0.51 16.32 -22.15
N LEU A 297 0.50 16.80 -20.91
CA LEU A 297 -0.20 16.20 -19.78
C LEU A 297 -1.50 16.95 -19.48
N GLY A 298 -2.49 16.24 -18.96
CA GLY A 298 -3.74 16.81 -18.49
C GLY A 298 -3.60 17.63 -17.19
N ALA A 299 -4.71 18.20 -16.74
CA ALA A 299 -4.78 19.02 -15.53
C ALA A 299 -4.48 18.23 -14.24
N VAL A 300 -4.80 16.93 -14.22
CA VAL A 300 -4.57 16.05 -13.07
C VAL A 300 -3.57 14.98 -13.50
N VAL A 301 -2.46 14.87 -12.76
CA VAL A 301 -1.38 13.93 -13.06
C VAL A 301 -1.01 13.13 -11.83
N LEU A 302 -0.80 11.84 -12.01
CA LEU A 302 -0.29 10.90 -11.03
C LEU A 302 1.05 10.35 -11.50
N LEU A 303 2.04 10.33 -10.61
CA LEU A 303 3.38 9.81 -10.89
C LEU A 303 3.67 8.59 -10.03
N GLY A 304 3.97 7.47 -10.71
CA GLY A 304 4.55 6.27 -10.11
C GLY A 304 5.94 5.96 -10.67
N VAL A 305 6.65 6.99 -11.16
CA VAL A 305 8.00 6.86 -11.74
C VAL A 305 9.07 6.99 -10.66
N ASP A 306 10.07 6.11 -10.72
CA ASP A 306 11.23 6.17 -9.84
C ASP A 306 12.29 7.19 -10.34
N ASP A 307 12.20 7.59 -11.61
CA ASP A 307 13.08 8.58 -12.22
C ASP A 307 12.71 10.01 -11.78
N ILE A 308 13.55 10.60 -10.93
CA ILE A 308 13.36 11.96 -10.40
C ILE A 308 13.31 13.01 -11.53
N PRO A 309 14.20 13.01 -12.55
CA PRO A 309 14.07 13.90 -13.71
C PRO A 309 12.71 13.86 -14.41
N SER A 310 12.12 12.67 -14.58
CA SER A 310 10.76 12.54 -15.13
C SER A 310 9.70 13.21 -14.25
N ARG A 311 9.86 13.19 -12.92
CA ARG A 311 8.98 13.93 -11.99
C ARG A 311 9.07 15.44 -12.22
N TRP A 312 10.29 15.97 -12.36
CA TRP A 312 10.50 17.38 -12.65
C TRP A 312 9.90 17.77 -14.00
N ALA A 313 10.09 16.95 -15.04
CA ALA A 313 9.53 17.20 -16.36
C ALA A 313 8.00 17.24 -16.34
N ALA A 314 7.34 16.35 -15.59
CA ALA A 314 5.88 16.39 -15.41
C ALA A 314 5.42 17.65 -14.65
N GLN A 315 6.14 18.05 -13.60
CA GLN A 315 5.82 19.27 -12.86
C GLN A 315 5.95 20.55 -13.72
N ARG A 316 6.92 20.59 -14.64
CA ARG A 316 7.11 21.75 -15.54
C ARG A 316 5.96 21.92 -16.55
N GLN A 317 5.17 20.88 -16.80
CA GLN A 317 3.91 21.00 -17.55
C GLN A 317 2.82 21.75 -16.78
N ARG A 318 3.06 22.08 -15.50
CA ARG A 318 2.15 22.84 -14.62
C ARG A 318 0.73 22.26 -14.60
N PRO A 319 0.55 20.98 -14.27
CA PRO A 319 -0.79 20.45 -14.02
C PRO A 319 -1.44 21.23 -12.87
N ASP A 320 -2.76 21.36 -12.89
CA ASP A 320 -3.53 21.93 -11.79
C ASP A 320 -3.30 21.14 -10.49
N TRP A 321 -3.12 19.82 -10.61
CA TRP A 321 -2.78 18.93 -9.50
C TRP A 321 -1.84 17.79 -9.92
N LEU A 322 -0.81 17.56 -9.12
CA LEU A 322 0.19 16.51 -9.30
C LEU A 322 0.30 15.65 -8.03
N GLY A 323 -0.11 14.39 -8.10
CA GLY A 323 0.14 13.39 -7.06
C GLY A 323 1.40 12.60 -7.37
N VAL A 324 2.28 12.41 -6.38
CA VAL A 324 3.52 11.64 -6.55
C VAL A 324 3.58 10.54 -5.53
N GLY A 325 3.78 9.31 -6.00
CA GLY A 325 4.13 8.17 -5.16
C GLY A 325 5.57 7.74 -5.35
N ALA A 326 6.24 7.47 -4.23
CA ALA A 326 7.60 7.00 -4.19
C ALA A 326 7.82 6.00 -3.05
N THR A 327 8.87 5.19 -3.19
CA THR A 327 9.30 4.24 -2.16
C THR A 327 10.81 4.35 -1.96
N ALA A 328 11.27 4.21 -0.73
CA ALA A 328 12.70 4.21 -0.38
C ALA A 328 12.97 3.11 0.65
N GLY A 329 13.59 2.01 0.22
CA GLY A 329 13.73 0.81 1.04
C GLY A 329 12.36 0.28 1.48
N PHE A 330 12.12 0.25 2.79
CA PHE A 330 10.82 -0.13 3.37
C PHE A 330 9.89 1.06 3.65
N ALA A 331 10.26 2.28 3.27
CA ALA A 331 9.46 3.47 3.48
C ALA A 331 8.63 3.83 2.25
N VAL A 332 7.51 4.48 2.50
CA VAL A 332 6.58 5.02 1.51
C VAL A 332 6.56 6.53 1.65
N GLN A 333 6.63 7.23 0.52
CA GLN A 333 6.45 8.68 0.44
C GLN A 333 5.38 9.01 -0.58
N ILE A 334 4.44 9.87 -0.17
CA ILE A 334 3.38 10.38 -1.02
C ILE A 334 3.31 11.88 -0.85
N SER A 335 3.20 12.60 -1.95
CA SER A 335 2.97 14.04 -1.93
C SER A 335 1.92 14.43 -2.96
N SER A 336 1.35 15.61 -2.77
CA SER A 336 0.50 16.25 -3.75
C SER A 336 0.94 17.70 -3.93
N HIS A 337 0.94 18.16 -5.17
CA HIS A 337 1.40 19.49 -5.52
C HIS A 337 0.38 20.20 -6.41
N ASP A 338 0.10 21.45 -6.10
CA ASP A 338 -0.67 22.40 -6.89
C ASP A 338 0.05 23.76 -6.92
N ALA A 339 -0.61 24.78 -7.48
CA ALA A 339 -0.06 26.14 -7.58
C ALA A 339 0.27 26.81 -6.23
N THR A 340 -0.24 26.27 -5.12
CA THR A 340 -0.11 26.83 -3.77
C THR A 340 0.85 26.03 -2.87
N THR A 341 1.47 24.97 -3.39
CA THR A 341 2.45 24.13 -2.67
C THR A 341 3.86 24.26 -3.20
N PRO A 342 4.88 23.99 -2.38
CA PRO A 342 6.20 23.63 -2.88
C PRO A 342 6.10 22.46 -3.87
N CYS A 343 6.71 22.62 -5.03
CA CYS A 343 6.63 21.65 -6.11
C CYS A 343 7.47 20.38 -5.84
N VAL A 344 7.34 19.36 -6.68
CA VAL A 344 8.13 18.12 -6.55
C VAL A 344 9.65 18.34 -6.63
N GLY A 345 10.11 19.41 -7.30
CA GLY A 345 11.52 19.80 -7.30
C GLY A 345 12.02 20.31 -5.94
N CYS A 346 11.14 20.91 -5.13
CA CYS A 346 11.49 21.28 -3.75
C CYS A 346 11.61 20.04 -2.85
N LEU A 347 10.77 19.04 -3.08
CA LEU A 347 10.80 17.77 -2.35
C LEU A 347 12.01 16.91 -2.75
N HIS A 348 12.37 16.94 -4.03
CA HIS A 348 13.50 16.21 -4.59
C HIS A 348 14.43 17.16 -5.34
N PRO A 349 15.26 17.95 -4.63
CA PRO A 349 16.12 18.95 -5.24
C PRO A 349 17.31 18.36 -6.01
N VAL A 350 17.62 17.08 -5.77
CA VAL A 350 18.74 16.38 -6.38
C VAL A 350 18.22 15.14 -7.11
N ALA A 351 18.66 14.95 -8.35
CA ALA A 351 18.49 13.68 -9.04
C ALA A 351 19.53 12.70 -8.49
N GLY A 352 19.07 11.61 -7.89
CA GLY A 352 19.95 10.50 -7.55
C GLY A 352 20.29 9.70 -8.81
N ASP A 353 21.48 9.12 -8.86
CA ASP A 353 21.81 8.10 -9.85
C ASP A 353 20.99 6.84 -9.57
N THR A 354 20.25 6.37 -10.58
CA THR A 354 19.44 5.15 -10.48
C THR A 354 20.13 4.02 -11.26
N ASP A 355 21.29 3.61 -10.77
CA ASP A 355 21.99 2.47 -11.36
C ASP A 355 21.37 1.16 -10.89
N GLY A 356 20.75 0.47 -11.85
CA GLY A 356 20.29 -0.90 -11.69
C GLY A 356 18.88 -1.08 -11.09
N PRO A 357 18.55 -2.32 -10.69
CA PRO A 357 17.22 -2.66 -10.22
C PRO A 357 16.92 -2.06 -8.85
N ILE A 358 15.98 -1.12 -8.79
CA ILE A 358 15.37 -0.61 -7.55
C ILE A 358 14.76 -1.77 -6.71
N PRO A 359 15.28 -2.02 -5.49
CA PRO A 359 14.74 -3.01 -4.57
C PRO A 359 13.38 -2.59 -3.99
N THR A 360 12.45 -3.52 -3.84
CA THR A 360 11.14 -3.25 -3.24
C THR A 360 10.41 -4.55 -2.88
N VAL A 361 9.34 -4.46 -2.10
CA VAL A 361 8.46 -5.57 -1.69
C VAL A 361 7.00 -5.18 -1.88
N ALA A 362 6.13 -6.17 -2.14
CA ALA A 362 4.75 -5.99 -2.56
C ALA A 362 3.97 -4.92 -1.78
N PHE A 363 3.97 -5.02 -0.45
CA PHE A 363 3.19 -4.13 0.41
C PHE A 363 3.69 -2.68 0.40
N VAL A 364 5.00 -2.44 0.20
CA VAL A 364 5.57 -1.08 0.18
C VAL A 364 5.06 -0.31 -1.04
N SER A 365 5.20 -0.88 -2.23
CA SER A 365 4.65 -0.27 -3.44
C SER A 365 3.11 -0.21 -3.42
N PHE A 366 2.47 -1.19 -2.77
CA PHE A 366 1.02 -1.19 -2.62
C PHE A 366 0.53 -0.01 -1.78
N TRP A 367 1.15 0.22 -0.63
CA TRP A 367 0.85 1.37 0.22
C TRP A 367 1.04 2.68 -0.51
N ALA A 368 2.10 2.80 -1.32
CA ALA A 368 2.31 3.99 -2.12
C ALA A 368 1.16 4.23 -3.11
N GLY A 369 0.76 3.21 -3.87
CA GLY A 369 -0.37 3.35 -4.80
C GLY A 369 -1.71 3.58 -4.10
N LEU A 370 -1.96 2.91 -2.98
CA LEU A 370 -3.17 3.06 -2.18
C LEU A 370 -3.34 4.50 -1.70
N LEU A 371 -2.32 5.05 -1.05
CA LEU A 371 -2.37 6.42 -0.53
C LEU A 371 -2.42 7.46 -1.66
N LEU A 372 -1.77 7.19 -2.79
CA LEU A 372 -1.86 8.05 -3.97
C LEU A 372 -3.30 8.07 -4.53
N ALA A 373 -3.99 6.93 -4.59
CA ALA A 373 -5.40 6.86 -4.98
C ALA A 373 -6.32 7.58 -3.98
N VAL A 374 -6.06 7.45 -2.68
CA VAL A 374 -6.78 8.20 -1.64
C VAL A 374 -6.61 9.71 -1.86
N ARG A 375 -5.38 10.20 -2.08
CA ARG A 375 -5.13 11.62 -2.37
C ARG A 375 -5.86 12.12 -3.61
N LEU A 376 -5.91 11.32 -4.68
CA LEU A 376 -6.65 11.68 -5.90
C LEU A 376 -8.14 11.91 -5.59
N LEU A 377 -8.75 11.04 -4.80
CA LEU A 377 -10.16 11.10 -4.45
C LEU A 377 -10.50 12.32 -3.59
N PHE A 378 -9.59 12.71 -2.71
CA PHE A 378 -9.74 13.87 -1.82
C PHE A 378 -9.12 15.17 -2.37
N ARG A 379 -8.65 15.20 -3.63
CA ARG A 379 -7.92 16.37 -4.17
C ARG A 379 -8.71 17.68 -4.19
N GLN A 380 -10.04 17.60 -4.18
CA GLN A 380 -10.94 18.77 -4.18
C GLN A 380 -11.40 19.16 -2.77
N GLU A 381 -11.02 18.39 -1.74
CA GLU A 381 -11.36 18.64 -0.34
C GLU A 381 -10.28 19.48 0.35
N ASP A 382 -10.59 20.05 1.51
CA ASP A 382 -9.68 20.97 2.22
C ASP A 382 -8.32 20.33 2.53
N ARG A 383 -7.24 21.00 2.12
CA ARG A 383 -5.85 20.52 2.17
C ARG A 383 -5.35 20.22 3.59
N ILE A 384 -5.97 20.85 4.59
CA ILE A 384 -5.71 20.61 6.02
C ILE A 384 -5.88 19.12 6.38
N LEU A 385 -6.71 18.39 5.64
CA LEU A 385 -7.09 17.02 5.98
C LEU A 385 -6.05 15.96 5.58
N VAL A 386 -5.14 16.24 4.65
CA VAL A 386 -4.25 15.22 4.04
C VAL A 386 -2.76 15.59 4.11
N GLY A 387 -2.43 16.85 4.41
CA GLY A 387 -1.06 17.34 4.48
C GLY A 387 -0.34 17.34 3.12
N ASP A 388 0.76 18.06 3.01
CA ASP A 388 1.47 18.22 1.74
C ASP A 388 2.21 16.94 1.33
N GLN A 389 2.72 16.20 2.32
CA GLN A 389 3.31 14.89 2.12
C GLN A 389 3.03 13.95 3.30
N THR A 390 3.06 12.66 3.02
CA THR A 390 3.01 11.57 3.98
C THR A 390 4.25 10.70 3.79
N TRP A 391 5.03 10.53 4.85
CA TRP A 391 6.15 9.58 4.91
C TRP A 391 5.92 8.58 6.03
N PHE A 392 5.85 7.30 5.73
CA PHE A 392 5.74 6.29 6.78
C PHE A 392 6.38 4.96 6.37
N SER A 393 6.71 4.16 7.38
CA SER A 393 7.20 2.79 7.19
C SER A 393 6.07 1.81 7.50
N PRO A 394 5.56 1.03 6.53
CA PRO A 394 4.58 -0.02 6.79
C PRO A 394 5.07 -1.12 7.73
N LEU A 395 6.38 -1.20 7.99
CA LEU A 395 6.94 -2.12 8.99
C LEU A 395 6.68 -1.65 10.42
N ARG A 396 6.53 -0.34 10.63
CA ARG A 396 6.25 0.30 11.92
C ARG A 396 5.00 1.19 11.83
N PRO A 397 3.82 0.59 11.64
CA PRO A 397 2.57 1.34 11.47
C PRO A 397 2.19 2.18 12.70
N GLU A 398 2.78 1.91 13.87
CA GLU A 398 2.58 2.70 15.09
C GLU A 398 3.07 4.15 14.95
N GLY A 399 3.95 4.42 13.98
CA GLY A 399 4.43 5.76 13.65
C GLY A 399 3.49 6.60 12.78
N TRP A 400 2.31 6.08 12.41
CA TRP A 400 1.40 6.73 11.45
C TRP A 400 1.00 8.16 11.84
N SER A 401 0.79 8.42 13.13
CA SER A 401 0.42 9.76 13.62
C SER A 401 1.48 10.83 13.33
N TYR A 402 2.71 10.43 13.03
CA TYR A 402 3.83 11.32 12.66
C TYR A 402 4.12 11.33 11.16
N ALA A 403 3.29 10.65 10.36
CA ALA A 403 3.58 10.46 8.94
C ALA A 403 3.36 11.73 8.12
N ASN A 404 2.42 12.59 8.53
CA ASN A 404 2.10 13.81 7.81
C ASN A 404 3.13 14.89 8.11
N MET A 405 3.76 15.42 7.06
CA MET A 405 4.77 16.46 7.15
C MET A 405 4.42 17.61 6.22
N GLY A 406 4.76 18.83 6.62
CA GLY A 406 4.75 19.97 5.71
C GLY A 406 5.81 19.83 4.62
N LEU A 407 5.65 20.57 3.54
CA LEU A 407 6.69 20.79 2.55
C LEU A 407 7.22 22.22 2.66
N SER A 408 8.53 22.38 2.48
CA SER A 408 9.17 23.68 2.38
C SER A 408 9.69 23.90 0.97
N ALA A 409 9.63 25.13 0.48
CA ALA A 409 10.26 25.50 -0.78
C ALA A 409 11.79 25.40 -0.67
N HIS A 410 12.44 24.97 -1.76
CA HIS A 410 13.88 24.84 -1.86
C HIS A 410 14.45 25.98 -2.72
N ALA A 411 15.49 26.67 -2.24
CA ALA A 411 16.07 27.82 -2.93
C ALA A 411 16.61 27.46 -4.33
N ASP A 412 17.28 26.31 -4.43
CA ASP A 412 17.85 25.80 -5.69
C ASP A 412 16.92 24.80 -6.40
N CYS A 413 15.61 25.08 -6.43
CA CYS A 413 14.64 24.15 -7.00
C CYS A 413 14.94 23.87 -8.50
N PRO A 414 15.15 22.60 -8.92
CA PRO A 414 15.49 22.25 -10.32
C PRO A 414 14.33 22.41 -11.30
N VAL A 415 13.12 22.65 -10.80
CA VAL A 415 11.93 23.00 -11.58
C VAL A 415 11.83 24.52 -11.81
N GLY A 416 12.51 25.32 -10.99
CA GLY A 416 12.45 26.79 -11.04
C GLY A 416 11.13 27.36 -10.53
N CYS A 417 10.49 26.74 -9.53
CA CYS A 417 9.30 27.31 -8.91
C CYS A 417 9.66 28.57 -8.10
N ASP A 418 8.80 29.58 -8.15
CA ASP A 418 9.00 30.82 -7.40
C ASP A 418 8.77 30.58 -5.90
N VAL A 419 9.86 30.56 -5.15
CA VAL A 419 9.93 30.28 -3.70
C VAL A 419 9.03 31.23 -2.89
N LEU A 420 8.77 32.44 -3.39
CA LEU A 420 7.95 33.45 -2.70
C LEU A 420 6.44 33.28 -2.93
N ASN A 421 6.05 32.61 -4.02
CA ASN A 421 4.64 32.36 -4.36
C ASN A 421 4.17 30.96 -3.93
N CYS A 422 5.08 30.07 -3.55
CA CYS A 422 4.77 28.74 -3.01
C CYS A 422 4.51 28.83 -1.50
N GLY A 423 3.32 29.33 -1.13
CA GLY A 423 2.68 29.13 0.18
C GLY A 423 3.59 29.20 1.41
N VAL A 424 3.90 30.40 1.90
CA VAL A 424 4.20 30.57 3.32
C VAL A 424 2.86 30.47 4.06
N PRO A 425 2.63 29.51 4.97
CA PRO A 425 1.44 29.51 5.81
C PRO A 425 1.47 30.81 6.63
N THR A 426 0.50 31.70 6.43
CA THR A 426 0.42 32.98 7.15
C THR A 426 -0.06 32.83 8.60
N GLU A 427 -0.41 31.62 9.06
CA GLU A 427 -0.82 31.39 10.44
C GLU A 427 -0.02 30.24 11.09
N PRO A 428 0.54 30.45 12.29
CA PRO A 428 1.13 29.37 13.06
C PRO A 428 0.04 28.37 13.46
N LEU A 429 0.30 27.08 13.21
CA LEU A 429 -0.48 25.95 13.72
C LEU A 429 -0.74 26.15 15.22
N THR A 430 -1.94 26.58 15.58
CA THR A 430 -2.42 26.52 16.96
C THR A 430 -2.45 25.06 17.34
N ALA A 431 -1.59 24.70 18.29
CA ALA A 431 -1.52 23.35 18.84
C ALA A 431 -2.93 22.89 19.19
N LEU A 432 -3.35 21.76 18.60
CA LEU A 432 -4.58 21.07 18.95
C LEU A 432 -4.61 20.89 20.46
N SER A 433 -5.48 21.67 21.11
CA SER A 433 -5.69 21.66 22.53
C SER A 433 -6.12 20.27 22.97
N SER A 434 -5.35 19.69 23.89
CA SER A 434 -5.73 18.55 24.70
C SER A 434 -7.15 18.73 25.29
N GLY A 435 -8.08 17.87 24.91
CA GLY A 435 -9.32 17.63 25.65
C GLY A 435 -9.35 16.20 26.20
N PRO A 436 -10.25 15.87 27.14
CA PRO A 436 -10.48 16.53 28.42
C PRO A 436 -10.15 15.59 29.61
N GLY A 437 -9.60 16.20 30.67
CA GLY A 437 -9.70 15.81 32.08
C GLY A 437 -9.85 14.34 32.49
N LEU A 438 -8.74 13.73 32.91
CA LEU A 438 -8.80 12.70 33.97
C LEU A 438 -9.34 13.35 35.25
N LYS A 439 -10.57 13.00 35.63
CA LYS A 439 -11.10 13.25 36.97
C LYS A 439 -10.29 12.43 37.97
N SER A 440 -9.48 13.10 38.78
CA SER A 440 -8.94 12.54 40.00
C SER A 440 -10.08 12.35 41.01
N THR A 441 -10.32 11.10 41.41
CA THR A 441 -11.15 10.79 42.58
C THR A 441 -10.29 10.93 43.82
N THR A 442 -10.44 12.06 44.52
CA THR A 442 -9.91 12.29 45.86
C THR A 442 -10.76 11.56 46.91
N HIS A 443 -10.06 11.08 47.94
CA HIS A 443 -10.58 10.45 49.14
C HIS A 443 -11.67 11.27 49.85
N GLY A 444 -12.80 10.62 50.13
CA GLY A 444 -13.74 11.03 51.17
C GLY A 444 -13.54 10.16 52.41
N SER A 445 -13.03 10.76 53.48
CA SER A 445 -13.06 10.23 54.84
C SER A 445 -14.47 10.38 55.41
N VAL A 446 -15.04 9.29 55.92
CA VAL A 446 -16.17 9.33 56.85
C VAL A 446 -15.87 8.32 57.95
N GLY A 447 -15.58 8.84 59.14
CA GLY A 447 -15.54 8.03 60.35
C GLY A 447 -16.95 7.66 60.80
N ARG A 448 -17.05 6.64 61.65
CA ARG A 448 -18.00 6.63 62.77
C ARG A 448 -17.57 5.62 63.82
N HIS A 449 -17.60 6.13 65.05
CA HIS A 449 -17.80 5.38 66.28
C HIS A 449 -19.07 4.52 66.21
N GLY A 450 -19.05 3.39 66.93
CA GLY A 450 -20.23 2.56 67.22
C GLY A 450 -19.93 1.10 66.98
#